data_AF-A0A329KID0-F1
#
_entry.id   AF-A0A329KID0-F1
#
_cell.length_a   1.000
_cell.length_b   1.000
_cell.length_c   1.000
_cell.angle_alpha   90.00
_cell.angle_beta   90.00
_cell.angle_gamma   90.00
#
_symmetry.space_group_name_H-M   'P 1'
#
loop_
_entity.id
_entity.type
_entity.pdbx_description
1 polymer ?
#
loop_
_entity_poly.entity_id
_entity_poly.type
_entity_poly.pdbx_seq_one_letter_code
_entity_poly.pdbx_strand_id
1 'polypeptide(L)'
;MAMAKPLSALQGIDEELREVMRDSLFIDAARRDALCAALLRRIDMLAEFVRSRSSTSWRDERSADVVEDIAYSGAQAEEERGQ
;
A
#
# COMPACT_ATOMS: atom_id res chain seq x y z
N MET A 1 20.49 -8.18 -11.99
CA MET A 1 19.83 -7.04 -11.30
C MET A 1 19.12 -7.58 -10.08
N ALA A 2 19.41 -7.07 -8.88
CA ALA A 2 18.69 -7.47 -7.68
C ALA A 2 17.28 -6.86 -7.70
N MET A 3 16.23 -7.67 -7.52
CA MET A 3 14.89 -7.15 -7.25
C MET A 3 14.91 -6.37 -5.94
N ALA A 4 14.14 -5.29 -5.84
CA ALA A 4 13.97 -4.58 -4.59
C ALA A 4 13.44 -5.55 -3.52
N LYS A 5 14.00 -5.50 -2.31
CA LYS A 5 13.65 -6.39 -1.17
C LYS A 5 12.14 -6.63 -0.93
N PRO A 6 11.22 -5.66 -1.13
CA PRO A 6 9.79 -5.94 -1.02
C PRO A 6 9.21 -6.77 -2.19
N LEU A 7 9.78 -6.70 -3.39
CA LEU A 7 9.28 -7.43 -4.57
C LEU A 7 9.71 -8.89 -4.59
N SER A 8 10.86 -9.23 -4.01
CA SER A 8 11.30 -10.63 -3.92
C SER A 8 10.36 -11.50 -3.07
N ALA A 9 9.62 -10.90 -2.13
CA ALA A 9 8.61 -11.59 -1.34
C ALA A 9 7.35 -11.96 -2.14
N LEU A 10 7.15 -11.37 -3.33
CA LEU A 10 6.00 -11.65 -4.21
C LEU A 10 6.33 -12.71 -5.27
N GLN A 11 7.54 -13.26 -5.27
CA GLN A 11 7.96 -14.22 -6.27
C GLN A 11 7.26 -15.56 -6.05
N GLY A 12 6.52 -16.04 -7.05
CA GLY A 12 5.79 -17.33 -6.98
C GLY A 12 4.39 -17.26 -6.36
N ILE A 13 3.91 -16.07 -6.00
CA ILE A 13 2.56 -15.87 -5.41
C ILE A 13 1.43 -16.27 -6.37
N ASP A 14 1.68 -16.24 -7.67
CA ASP A 14 0.75 -16.70 -8.70
C ASP A 14 0.55 -18.23 -8.66
N GLU A 15 1.60 -18.99 -8.33
CA GLU A 15 1.49 -20.44 -8.14
C GLU A 15 0.77 -20.78 -6.83
N GLU A 16 1.05 -20.03 -5.74
CA GLU A 16 0.28 -20.16 -4.50
C GLU A 16 -1.20 -19.87 -4.71
N LEU A 17 -1.53 -18.80 -5.44
CA LEU A 17 -2.90 -18.46 -5.80
C LEU A 17 -3.55 -19.58 -6.64
N ARG A 18 -2.81 -20.13 -7.62
CA ARG A 18 -3.28 -21.24 -8.46
C ARG A 18 -3.63 -22.46 -7.64
N GLU A 19 -2.79 -22.81 -6.66
CA GLU A 19 -3.01 -23.95 -5.78
C GLU A 19 -4.20 -23.74 -4.84
N VAL A 20 -4.34 -22.55 -4.24
CA VAL A 20 -5.50 -22.20 -3.40
C VAL A 20 -6.82 -22.34 -4.18
N MET A 21 -6.79 -22.07 -5.48
CA MET A 21 -7.98 -22.05 -6.33
C MET A 21 -8.22 -23.35 -7.09
N ARG A 22 -7.31 -24.32 -7.03
CA ARG A 22 -7.33 -25.53 -7.87
C ARG A 22 -8.64 -26.30 -7.80
N ASP A 23 -9.16 -26.47 -6.60
CA ASP A 23 -10.35 -27.30 -6.32
C ASP A 23 -11.60 -26.45 -6.05
N SER A 24 -11.61 -25.20 -6.56
CA SER A 24 -12.73 -24.28 -6.37
C SER A 24 -13.96 -24.70 -7.18
N LEU A 25 -15.11 -24.78 -6.51
CA LEU A 25 -16.42 -24.98 -7.14
C LEU A 25 -16.90 -23.76 -7.95
N PHE A 26 -16.34 -22.57 -7.70
CA PHE A 26 -16.82 -21.31 -8.25
C PHE A 26 -15.94 -20.75 -9.36
N ILE A 27 -14.73 -21.28 -9.50
CA ILE A 27 -13.71 -20.72 -10.38
C ILE A 27 -13.22 -21.81 -11.32
N ASP A 28 -13.65 -21.68 -12.58
CA ASP A 28 -13.15 -22.49 -13.66
C ASP A 28 -11.68 -22.16 -13.99
N ALA A 29 -11.05 -23.05 -14.76
CA ALA A 29 -9.64 -22.92 -15.14
C ALA A 29 -9.33 -21.60 -15.85
N ALA A 30 -10.21 -21.14 -16.75
CA ALA A 30 -9.98 -19.90 -17.50
C ALA A 30 -10.01 -18.67 -16.60
N ARG A 31 -10.95 -18.62 -15.64
CA ARG A 31 -11.03 -17.56 -14.64
C ARG A 31 -9.84 -17.57 -13.69
N ARG A 32 -9.39 -18.74 -13.26
CA ARG A 32 -8.18 -18.89 -12.44
C ARG A 32 -6.95 -18.36 -13.18
N ASP A 33 -6.78 -18.73 -14.44
CA ASP A 33 -5.65 -18.29 -15.26
C ASP A 33 -5.67 -16.77 -15.50
N ALA A 34 -6.85 -16.19 -15.74
CA ALA A 34 -7.04 -14.75 -15.85
C ALA A 34 -6.67 -14.01 -14.55
N LEU A 35 -7.01 -14.57 -13.39
CA LEU A 35 -6.66 -14.01 -12.09
C LEU A 35 -5.15 -14.07 -11.83
N CYS A 36 -4.49 -15.18 -12.16
CA CYS A 36 -3.03 -15.30 -12.07
C CYS A 36 -2.34 -14.28 -12.98
N ALA A 37 -2.80 -14.15 -14.23
CA ALA A 37 -2.26 -13.16 -15.17
C ALA A 37 -2.46 -11.71 -14.69
N ALA A 38 -3.63 -11.40 -14.13
CA ALA A 38 -3.91 -10.08 -13.55
C ALA A 38 -3.04 -9.78 -12.33
N LEU A 39 -2.75 -10.78 -11.49
CA LEU A 39 -1.86 -10.66 -10.35
C LEU A 39 -0.42 -10.35 -10.80
N LEU A 40 0.11 -11.12 -11.75
CA LEU A 40 1.45 -10.89 -12.32
C LEU A 40 1.57 -9.47 -12.88
N ARG A 41 0.57 -9.02 -13.66
CA ARG A 41 0.55 -7.65 -14.20
C ARG A 41 0.58 -6.59 -13.09
N ARG A 42 -0.12 -6.79 -11.97
CA ARG A 42 -0.08 -5.87 -10.83
C ARG A 42 1.29 -5.85 -10.16
N ILE A 43 1.97 -7.00 -10.05
CA ILE A 43 3.34 -7.07 -9.53
C ILE A 43 4.28 -6.29 -10.43
N ASP A 44 4.15 -6.41 -11.75
CA ASP A 44 4.97 -5.64 -12.70
C ASP A 44 4.77 -4.12 -12.56
N MET A 45 3.51 -3.68 -12.45
CA MET A 45 3.17 -2.28 -12.21
C MET A 45 3.74 -1.78 -10.87
N LEU A 46 3.65 -2.59 -9.81
CA LEU A 46 4.23 -2.25 -8.52
C LEU A 46 5.75 -2.16 -8.62
N ALA A 47 6.38 -3.08 -9.34
CA ALA A 47 7.82 -3.07 -9.56
C ALA A 47 8.26 -1.82 -10.33
N GLU A 48 7.51 -1.41 -11.34
CA GLU A 48 7.73 -0.15 -12.06
C GLU A 48 7.59 1.07 -11.15
N PHE A 49 6.53 1.10 -10.33
CA PHE A 49 6.30 2.18 -9.38
C PHE A 49 7.42 2.30 -8.34
N VAL A 50 7.91 1.18 -7.79
CA VAL A 50 9.03 1.17 -6.85
C VAL A 50 10.32 1.65 -7.53
N ARG A 51 10.57 1.26 -8.78
CA ARG A 51 11.71 1.72 -9.57
C ARG A 51 11.63 3.21 -9.93
N SER A 52 10.45 3.75 -10.19
CA SER A 52 10.30 5.18 -10.50
C SER A 52 10.50 6.05 -9.26
N ARG A 53 9.97 5.60 -8.11
CA ARG A 53 10.07 6.30 -6.82
C ARG A 53 11.43 6.22 -6.14
N SER A 54 12.30 5.26 -6.47
CA SER A 54 13.65 5.19 -5.89
C SER A 54 14.54 6.40 -6.23
N SER A 55 14.13 7.24 -7.19
CA SER A 55 14.76 8.52 -7.52
C SER A 55 14.19 9.73 -6.75
N THR A 56 13.00 9.60 -6.17
CA THR A 56 12.34 10.67 -5.41
C THR A 56 12.48 10.34 -3.94
N SER A 57 13.36 11.07 -3.24
CA SER A 57 13.49 10.98 -1.78
C SER A 57 12.10 10.91 -1.14
N TRP A 58 11.88 9.91 -0.27
CA TRP A 58 10.68 9.87 0.57
C TRP A 58 10.60 11.20 1.32
N ARG A 59 9.68 12.06 0.88
CA ARG A 59 9.35 13.29 1.57
C ARG A 59 8.23 12.92 2.51
N ASP A 60 8.58 12.86 3.79
CA ASP A 60 7.61 12.76 4.87
C ASP A 60 6.74 14.03 4.84
N GLU A 61 5.56 13.93 4.22
CA GLU A 61 4.66 15.05 3.98
C GLU A 61 3.81 15.30 5.22
N ARG A 62 4.47 15.78 6.28
CA ARG A 62 3.86 16.16 7.56
C ARG A 62 3.16 17.52 7.52
N SER A 63 2.96 18.10 6.34
CA SER A 63 2.34 19.42 6.18
C SER A 63 0.88 19.46 6.64
N ALA A 64 0.23 18.30 6.74
CA ALA A 64 -1.13 18.17 7.24
C ALA A 64 -1.20 17.62 8.68
N ASP A 65 -0.06 17.34 9.31
CA ASP A 65 -0.05 16.82 10.67
C ASP A 65 -0.36 17.95 11.66
N VAL A 66 -1.23 17.66 12.62
CA VAL A 66 -1.54 18.59 13.71
C VAL A 66 -0.34 18.62 14.66
N VAL A 67 0.45 19.69 14.58
CA VAL A 67 1.66 19.86 15.41
C VAL A 67 1.31 20.32 16.83
N GLU A 68 0.21 21.05 16.98
CA GLU A 68 -0.20 21.64 18.26
C GLU A 68 -1.71 21.51 18.45
N ASP A 69 -2.11 21.06 19.64
CA ASP A 69 -3.52 20.93 20.05
C ASP A 69 -4.08 22.28 20.50
N ILE A 70 -4.19 23.23 19.57
CA ILE A 70 -4.67 24.59 19.86
C ILE A 70 -6.20 24.59 20.07
N ALA A 71 -6.92 23.80 19.27
CA ALA A 71 -8.38 23.84 19.21
C ALA A 71 -9.08 23.32 20.49
N TYR A 72 -8.43 22.46 21.28
CA TYR A 72 -8.98 21.91 22.52
C TYR A 72 -8.13 22.21 23.77
N SER A 73 -7.12 23.07 23.67
CA SER A 73 -6.22 23.42 24.81
C SER A 73 -6.90 24.09 26.00
N GLY A 74 -8.17 24.50 25.89
CA GLY A 74 -8.90 25.20 26.95
C GLY A 74 -8.37 26.60 27.27
N ALA A 75 -7.29 27.04 26.63
CA ALA A 75 -6.61 28.32 26.92
C ALA A 75 -7.49 29.55 26.60
N GLN A 76 -8.47 29.42 25.71
CA GLN A 76 -9.44 30.51 25.44
C GLN A 76 -10.44 30.73 26.60
N ALA A 77 -10.59 29.78 27.54
CA ALA A 77 -11.55 29.91 28.65
C ALA A 77 -10.99 30.67 29.86
N GLU A 78 -9.68 30.96 29.90
CA GLU A 78 -9.05 31.70 31.00
C GLU A 78 -9.02 33.21 30.78
N GLU A 79 -9.11 33.71 29.53
CA GLU A 79 -9.16 35.15 29.24
C GLU A 79 -10.51 35.80 29.59
N GLU A 80 -11.63 35.06 29.66
CA GLU A 80 -12.95 35.61 30.00
C GLU A 80 -13.23 35.70 31.51
N ARG A 81 -12.39 35.13 32.39
CA ARG A 81 -12.54 35.24 33.86
C ARG A 81 -11.65 36.31 34.51
N GLY A 82 -11.09 37.21 33.71
CA GLY A 82 -10.15 38.25 34.15
C GLY A 82 -10.56 39.68 33.85
N GLN A 83 -11.86 40.00 33.86
CA GLN A 83 -12.38 41.38 33.82
C GLN A 83 -13.37 41.61 34.97
#